data_AF-A0AAV6S670-F1
#
_entry.id   AF-A0AAV6S670-F1
#
_cell.length_a   1.000
_cell.length_b   1.000
_cell.length_c   1.000
_cell.angle_alpha   90.00
_cell.angle_beta   90.00
_cell.angle_gamma   90.00
#
_symmetry.space_group_name_H-M   'P 1'
#
loop_
_entity.id
_entity.type
_entity.pdbx_description
1 polymer ?
#
loop_
_entity_poly.entity_id
_entity_poly.type
_entity_poly.pdbx_seq_one_letter_code
_entity_poly.pdbx_strand_id
1 'polypeptide(L)'
;MSHTDPRAEILINNEEPVVLTDTNLVYPALNWDIAYLRENIGNGDFSVYMAENHKFLYYDEKKMSNFQDFVPKSRRVEMKFAEFVDKMHETEEIGGEGRVYLQQTLNDTVGKKIVVDFLGFNWNWINKQQAKRNWGQLTSNLLLIGMEGNVTPAHYDEQQNFFAQIKGHKRCILFHPEQFECLYPYPVHHPCDRQSQVDFDNPDYTRFPNFRNVVGYEAVVGPGDVLYIPMYW
;
A
#
# COMPACT_ATOMS: atom_id res chain seq x y z
N MET A 1 -6.29 10.23 -15.62
CA MET A 1 -7.04 11.47 -15.96
C MET A 1 -6.28 12.66 -15.42
N SER A 2 -6.41 13.85 -16.02
CA SER A 2 -5.82 15.05 -15.41
C SER A 2 -6.52 15.38 -14.10
N HIS A 3 -5.79 15.83 -13.08
CA HIS A 3 -6.36 16.36 -11.83
C HIS A 3 -7.18 17.65 -12.02
N THR A 4 -7.09 18.28 -13.20
CA THR A 4 -7.91 19.44 -13.59
C THR A 4 -9.17 19.06 -14.37
N ASP A 5 -9.32 17.78 -14.73
CA ASP A 5 -10.51 17.27 -15.41
C ASP A 5 -11.70 17.27 -14.44
N PRO A 6 -12.82 17.96 -14.76
CA PRO A 6 -14.00 17.99 -13.89
C PRO A 6 -14.53 16.60 -13.53
N ARG A 7 -14.35 15.60 -14.40
CA ARG A 7 -14.76 14.22 -14.14
C ARG A 7 -13.94 13.57 -13.02
N ALA A 8 -12.65 13.88 -12.92
CA ALA A 8 -11.82 13.38 -11.83
C ALA A 8 -12.31 13.92 -10.48
N GLU A 9 -12.70 15.20 -10.45
CA GLU A 9 -13.27 15.81 -9.26
C GLU A 9 -14.63 15.20 -8.88
N ILE A 10 -15.48 14.86 -9.87
CA ILE A 10 -16.75 14.16 -9.65
C ILE A 10 -16.51 12.79 -9.01
N LEU A 11 -15.59 11.99 -9.56
CA LEU A 11 -15.26 10.66 -9.01
C LEU A 11 -14.80 10.74 -7.56
N ILE A 12 -13.87 11.67 -7.25
CA ILE A 12 -13.39 11.83 -5.87
C ILE A 12 -14.52 12.28 -4.93
N ASN A 13 -15.43 13.15 -5.37
CA ASN A 13 -16.57 13.58 -4.54
C ASN A 13 -17.60 12.46 -4.31
N ASN A 14 -17.69 11.52 -5.24
CA ASN A 14 -18.56 10.35 -5.13
C ASN A 14 -17.89 9.18 -4.40
N GLU A 15 -16.67 9.35 -3.90
CA GLU A 15 -15.87 8.28 -3.29
C GLU A 15 -15.67 7.10 -4.26
N GLU A 16 -15.41 7.42 -5.54
CA GLU A 16 -15.07 6.46 -6.59
C GLU A 16 -13.58 6.59 -6.96
N PRO A 17 -12.88 5.46 -7.24
CA PRO A 17 -11.46 5.48 -7.50
C PRO A 17 -11.13 6.16 -8.83
N VAL A 18 -10.00 6.87 -8.86
CA VAL A 18 -9.50 7.52 -10.08
C VAL A 18 -7.98 7.58 -10.07
N VAL A 19 -7.37 7.30 -11.22
CA VAL A 19 -5.94 7.54 -11.45
C VAL A 19 -5.75 8.95 -12.00
N LEU A 20 -4.98 9.77 -11.28
CA LEU A 20 -4.60 11.12 -11.63
C LEU A 20 -3.16 11.13 -12.16
N THR A 21 -2.96 11.65 -13.36
CA THR A 21 -1.71 11.47 -14.13
C THR A 21 -0.75 12.66 -14.07
N ASP A 22 -1.16 13.78 -13.48
CA ASP A 22 -0.45 15.07 -13.57
C ASP A 22 -0.58 15.93 -12.30
N THR A 23 -0.77 15.30 -11.13
CA THR A 23 -0.87 16.02 -9.84
C THR A 23 0.45 16.65 -9.40
N ASN A 24 1.57 16.08 -9.85
CA ASN A 24 2.90 16.35 -9.31
C ASN A 24 2.99 16.16 -7.78
N LEU A 25 2.13 15.32 -7.19
CA LEU A 25 2.02 15.15 -5.74
C LEU A 25 3.37 14.84 -5.10
N VAL A 26 4.11 13.90 -5.68
CA VAL A 26 5.41 13.43 -5.18
C VAL A 26 6.55 13.72 -6.17
N TYR A 27 6.43 14.80 -6.96
CA TYR A 27 7.41 15.12 -8.02
C TYR A 27 8.89 15.05 -7.57
N PRO A 28 9.30 15.63 -6.42
CA PRO A 28 10.68 15.51 -5.94
C PRO A 28 11.13 14.06 -5.71
N ALA A 29 10.22 13.18 -5.28
CA ALA A 29 10.52 11.79 -5.00
C ALA A 29 10.64 10.93 -6.26
N LEU A 30 10.32 11.41 -7.46
CA LEU A 30 10.48 10.64 -8.71
C LEU A 30 11.95 10.31 -9.04
N ASN A 31 12.90 10.99 -8.39
CA ASN A 31 14.33 10.65 -8.44
C ASN A 31 14.74 9.58 -7.42
N TRP A 32 13.84 9.12 -6.56
CA TRP A 32 14.18 8.13 -5.54
C TRP A 32 14.40 6.76 -6.17
N ASP A 33 15.61 6.26 -6.01
CA ASP A 33 15.97 4.87 -6.19
C ASP A 33 16.70 4.34 -4.95
N ILE A 34 17.12 3.07 -5.00
CA ILE A 34 17.79 2.42 -3.88
C ILE A 34 19.08 3.14 -3.49
N ALA A 35 19.85 3.66 -4.45
CA ALA A 35 21.11 4.34 -4.17
C ALA A 35 20.86 5.69 -3.49
N TYR A 36 19.92 6.48 -4.00
CA TYR A 36 19.54 7.76 -3.41
C TYR A 36 18.99 7.57 -1.99
N LEU A 37 18.10 6.60 -1.78
CA LEU A 37 17.54 6.33 -0.46
C LEU A 37 18.61 5.81 0.51
N ARG A 38 19.50 4.90 0.08
CA ARG A 38 20.58 4.38 0.94
C ARG A 38 21.49 5.49 1.46
N GLU A 39 21.78 6.51 0.65
CA GLU A 39 22.60 7.65 1.06
C GLU A 39 21.84 8.65 1.94
N ASN A 40 20.55 8.86 1.69
CA ASN A 40 19.84 10.04 2.18
C ASN A 40 18.70 9.77 3.17
N ILE A 41 18.21 8.53 3.31
CA ILE A 41 17.04 8.21 4.14
C ILE A 41 17.31 8.27 5.64
N GLY A 42 18.59 8.28 6.05
CA GLY A 42 18.99 8.34 7.46
C GLY A 42 19.20 6.96 8.09
N ASN A 43 19.48 6.95 9.39
CA ASN A 43 19.90 5.77 10.14
C ASN A 43 18.79 5.18 11.04
N GLY A 44 17.53 5.55 10.82
CA GLY A 44 16.39 4.95 11.51
C GLY A 44 16.24 3.46 11.22
N ASP A 45 15.48 2.77 12.06
CA ASP A 45 15.04 1.41 11.77
C ASP A 45 13.79 1.45 10.87
N PHE A 46 13.66 0.44 10.03
CA PHE A 46 12.56 0.26 9.09
C PHE A 46 11.89 -1.10 9.33
N SER A 47 10.56 -1.09 9.41
CA SER A 47 9.78 -2.31 9.41
C SER A 47 9.83 -2.99 8.04
N VAL A 48 10.44 -4.18 8.00
CA VAL A 48 10.55 -5.03 6.80
C VAL A 48 9.80 -6.34 7.04
N TYR A 49 8.95 -6.69 6.10
CA TYR A 49 8.21 -7.94 6.10
C TYR A 49 8.92 -8.95 5.21
N MET A 50 9.03 -10.19 5.68
CA MET A 50 9.59 -11.32 4.95
C MET A 50 8.53 -12.41 4.81
N ALA A 51 8.35 -12.94 3.60
CA ALA A 51 7.38 -14.00 3.32
C ALA A 51 8.05 -15.14 2.53
N GLU A 52 7.56 -16.37 2.69
CA GLU A 52 8.03 -17.55 1.94
C GLU A 52 7.48 -17.61 0.51
N ASN A 53 6.48 -16.78 0.21
CA ASN A 53 5.87 -16.65 -1.11
C ASN A 53 5.61 -15.18 -1.44
N HIS A 54 4.88 -14.93 -2.53
CA HIS A 54 4.64 -13.59 -3.03
C HIS A 54 3.55 -12.79 -2.28
N LYS A 55 2.80 -13.39 -1.34
CA LYS A 55 1.65 -12.77 -0.65
C LYS A 55 2.03 -12.28 0.74
N PHE A 56 1.90 -10.97 0.95
CA PHE A 56 2.14 -10.31 2.23
C PHE A 56 0.82 -10.04 2.96
N LEU A 57 0.22 -11.09 3.53
CA LEU A 57 -0.92 -10.94 4.43
C LEU A 57 -0.44 -10.26 5.72
N TYR A 58 -0.98 -9.08 6.03
CA TYR A 58 -0.64 -8.36 7.25
C TYR A 58 -1.43 -8.93 8.43
N TYR A 59 -1.01 -8.61 9.65
CA TYR A 59 -1.70 -9.05 10.85
C TYR A 59 -1.49 -8.05 11.99
N ASP A 60 -2.52 -7.88 12.81
CA ASP A 60 -2.45 -7.11 14.05
C ASP A 60 -1.88 -7.99 15.17
N GLU A 61 -0.62 -7.73 15.54
CA GLU A 61 0.08 -8.41 16.63
C GLU A 61 -0.70 -8.37 17.95
N LYS A 62 -1.49 -7.32 18.21
CA LYS A 62 -2.28 -7.19 19.45
C LYS A 62 -3.47 -8.16 19.50
N LYS A 63 -3.96 -8.59 18.34
CA LYS A 63 -5.09 -9.53 18.22
C LYS A 63 -4.63 -10.99 18.20
N MET A 64 -3.33 -11.27 18.04
CA MET A 64 -2.80 -12.63 17.98
C MET A 64 -3.08 -13.45 19.26
N SER A 65 -3.09 -12.79 20.43
CA SER A 65 -3.38 -13.45 21.72
C SER A 65 -4.78 -14.08 21.78
N ASN A 66 -5.72 -13.60 20.96
CA ASN A 66 -7.09 -14.11 20.91
C ASN A 66 -7.23 -15.37 20.03
N PHE A 67 -6.22 -15.70 19.22
CA PHE A 67 -6.24 -16.78 18.23
C PHE A 67 -4.96 -17.60 18.30
N GLN A 68 -4.91 -18.58 19.22
CA GLN A 68 -3.71 -19.37 19.50
C GLN A 68 -3.21 -20.20 18.29
N ASP A 69 -4.11 -20.58 17.38
CA ASP A 69 -3.79 -21.38 16.20
C ASP A 69 -3.36 -20.53 14.98
N PHE A 70 -3.35 -19.19 15.11
CA PHE A 70 -2.97 -18.32 14.01
C PHE A 70 -1.45 -18.31 13.81
N VAL A 71 -1.01 -18.72 12.63
CA VAL A 71 0.40 -18.66 12.21
C VAL A 71 0.56 -17.58 11.12
N PRO A 72 1.29 -16.49 11.41
CA PRO A 72 1.56 -15.45 10.42
C PRO A 72 2.22 -16.01 9.15
N LYS A 73 1.78 -15.52 7.98
CA LYS A 73 2.34 -15.89 6.67
C LYS A 73 3.53 -15.02 6.25
N SER A 74 3.71 -13.90 6.95
CA SER A 74 4.88 -13.04 6.84
C SER A 74 5.39 -12.71 8.23
N ARG A 75 6.67 -12.36 8.35
CA ARG A 75 7.29 -11.94 9.60
C ARG A 75 7.81 -10.52 9.46
N ARG A 76 7.48 -9.66 10.42
CA ARG A 76 8.06 -8.33 10.57
C ARG A 76 9.41 -8.38 11.29
N VAL A 77 10.40 -7.67 10.76
CA VAL A 77 11.72 -7.47 11.34
C VAL A 77 12.10 -6.00 11.19
N GLU A 78 12.63 -5.39 12.24
CA GLU A 78 13.21 -4.05 12.19
C GLU A 78 14.66 -4.15 11.74
N MET A 79 15.05 -3.36 10.74
CA MET A 79 16.43 -3.32 10.24
C MET A 79 16.77 -1.96 9.63
N LYS A 80 18.06 -1.67 9.45
CA LYS A 80 18.51 -0.47 8.73
C LYS A 80 18.17 -0.59 7.25
N PHE A 81 18.03 0.56 6.58
CA PHE A 81 17.77 0.59 5.14
C PHE A 81 18.84 -0.15 4.33
N ALA A 82 20.12 -0.01 4.72
CA ALA A 82 21.21 -0.74 4.06
C ALA A 82 21.07 -2.26 4.20
N GLU A 83 20.68 -2.74 5.39
CA GLU A 83 20.45 -4.17 5.65
C GLU A 83 19.26 -4.70 4.85
N PHE A 84 18.20 -3.89 4.69
CA PHE A 84 17.08 -4.22 3.80
C PHE A 84 17.52 -4.41 2.34
N VAL A 85 18.34 -3.48 1.83
CA VAL A 85 18.85 -3.56 0.45
C VAL A 85 19.71 -4.79 0.25
N ASP A 86 20.62 -5.06 1.19
CA ASP A 86 21.47 -6.24 1.13
C ASP A 86 20.60 -7.51 1.19
N LYS A 87 19.53 -7.51 2.02
CA LYS A 87 18.58 -8.64 2.13
C LYS A 87 17.76 -8.88 0.87
N MET A 88 17.36 -7.81 0.19
CA MET A 88 16.65 -7.87 -1.08
C MET A 88 17.52 -8.55 -2.13
N HIS A 89 18.79 -8.15 -2.25
CA HIS A 89 19.74 -8.76 -3.19
C HIS A 89 20.05 -10.23 -2.85
N GLU A 90 20.27 -10.57 -1.58
CA GLU A 90 20.42 -11.98 -1.16
C GLU A 90 19.22 -12.84 -1.59
N THR A 91 18.01 -12.31 -1.44
CA THR A 91 16.77 -13.02 -1.78
C THR A 91 16.64 -13.23 -3.29
N GLU A 92 17.03 -12.24 -4.10
CA GLU A 92 17.09 -12.33 -5.56
C GLU A 92 18.14 -13.36 -6.01
N GLU A 93 19.33 -13.36 -5.40
CA GLU A 93 20.44 -14.26 -5.73
C GLU A 93 20.13 -15.74 -5.41
N ILE A 94 19.42 -16.00 -4.32
CA ILE A 94 18.98 -17.36 -3.96
C ILE A 94 18.00 -17.92 -5.01
N GLY A 95 17.23 -17.07 -5.69
CA GLY A 95 16.32 -17.48 -6.76
C GLY A 95 15.11 -18.30 -6.32
N GLY A 96 14.69 -18.19 -5.06
CA GLY A 96 13.51 -18.87 -4.50
C GLY A 96 12.20 -18.06 -4.62
N GLU A 97 11.13 -18.56 -4.00
CA GLU A 97 9.83 -17.85 -3.93
C GLU A 97 9.74 -16.81 -2.79
N GLY A 98 10.71 -16.84 -1.87
CA GLY A 98 10.76 -15.92 -0.74
C GLY A 98 10.89 -14.47 -1.22
N ARG A 99 10.26 -13.55 -0.50
CA ARG A 99 10.27 -12.12 -0.84
C ARG A 99 10.42 -11.26 0.41
N VAL A 100 10.90 -10.04 0.19
CA VAL A 100 10.92 -8.97 1.20
C VAL A 100 10.08 -7.77 0.77
N TYR A 101 9.53 -7.05 1.75
CA TYR A 101 8.71 -5.86 1.53
C TYR A 101 8.90 -4.86 2.68
N LEU A 102 9.55 -3.73 2.41
CA LEU A 102 9.65 -2.63 3.36
C LEU A 102 8.35 -1.84 3.39
N GLN A 103 7.80 -1.64 4.59
CA GLN A 103 6.60 -0.83 4.81
C GLN A 103 6.81 0.03 6.07
N GLN A 104 7.21 1.28 5.89
CA GLN A 104 7.61 2.16 7.00
C GLN A 104 6.93 3.53 6.90
N THR A 105 6.30 3.97 7.99
CA THR A 105 5.83 5.36 8.09
C THR A 105 7.00 6.32 8.14
N LEU A 106 7.02 7.30 7.24
CA LEU A 106 8.01 8.38 7.25
C LEU A 106 7.82 9.22 8.52
N ASN A 107 8.94 9.54 9.19
CA ASN A 107 8.96 10.30 10.44
C ASN A 107 10.21 11.19 10.48
N ASP A 108 10.37 11.97 11.56
CA ASP A 108 11.44 12.97 11.70
C ASP A 108 12.87 12.40 11.78
N THR A 109 13.04 11.08 11.77
CA THR A 109 14.37 10.44 11.73
C THR A 109 14.97 10.38 10.32
N VAL A 110 14.20 10.74 9.28
CA VAL A 110 14.70 10.75 7.90
C VAL A 110 15.78 11.83 7.69
N GLY A 111 16.71 11.56 6.77
CA GLY A 111 17.79 12.50 6.46
C GLY A 111 17.31 13.80 5.81
N LYS A 112 18.17 14.84 5.88
CA LYS A 112 17.84 16.22 5.46
C LYS A 112 17.33 16.32 4.01
N LYS A 113 17.89 15.55 3.07
CA LYS A 113 17.42 15.61 1.66
C LYS A 113 16.01 15.04 1.50
N ILE A 114 15.66 13.98 2.25
CA ILE A 114 14.29 13.44 2.26
C ILE A 114 13.30 14.47 2.83
N VAL A 115 13.69 15.22 3.87
CA VAL A 115 12.86 16.33 4.38
C VAL A 115 12.65 17.39 3.30
N VAL A 116 13.70 17.77 2.56
CA VAL A 116 13.57 18.74 1.44
C VAL A 116 12.63 18.21 0.36
N ASP A 117 12.76 16.95 -0.03
CA ASP A 117 11.89 16.32 -1.02
C ASP A 117 10.43 16.30 -0.54
N PHE A 118 10.20 15.94 0.71
CA PHE A 118 8.89 15.92 1.34
C PHE A 118 8.24 17.31 1.38
N LEU A 119 9.00 18.35 1.75
CA LEU A 119 8.51 19.74 1.71
C LEU A 119 8.17 20.21 0.29
N GLY A 120 8.81 19.61 -0.73
CA GLY A 120 8.55 19.89 -2.14
C GLY A 120 7.34 19.16 -2.73
N PHE A 121 6.65 18.30 -1.98
CA PHE A 121 5.41 17.67 -2.44
C PHE A 121 4.34 18.72 -2.71
N ASN A 122 3.35 18.40 -3.56
CA ASN A 122 2.27 19.33 -3.90
C ASN A 122 1.22 19.44 -2.78
N TRP A 123 1.67 19.96 -1.63
CA TRP A 123 0.85 20.20 -0.43
C TRP A 123 -0.34 21.11 -0.74
N ASN A 124 -0.18 22.09 -1.63
CA ASN A 124 -1.27 22.98 -2.02
C ASN A 124 -2.42 22.21 -2.68
N TRP A 125 -2.14 21.26 -3.57
CA TRP A 125 -3.19 20.47 -4.20
C TRP A 125 -3.86 19.53 -3.19
N ILE A 126 -3.09 18.72 -2.45
CA ILE A 126 -3.65 17.72 -1.53
C ILE A 126 -4.39 18.37 -0.34
N ASN A 127 -3.92 19.51 0.18
CA ASN A 127 -4.61 20.23 1.26
C ASN A 127 -5.94 20.82 0.77
N LYS A 128 -6.03 21.24 -0.49
CA LYS A 128 -7.31 21.66 -1.09
C LYS A 128 -8.27 20.48 -1.26
N GLN A 129 -7.77 19.30 -1.64
CA GLN A 129 -8.57 18.08 -1.69
C GLN A 129 -9.15 17.79 -0.30
N GLN A 130 -8.30 17.71 0.73
CA GLN A 130 -8.71 17.49 2.12
C GLN A 130 -9.75 18.51 2.60
N ALA A 131 -9.49 19.81 2.43
CA ALA A 131 -10.38 20.88 2.87
C ALA A 131 -11.74 20.84 2.15
N LYS A 132 -11.73 20.58 0.83
CA LYS A 132 -12.97 20.54 0.03
C LYS A 132 -13.89 19.39 0.42
N ARG A 133 -13.35 18.24 0.85
CA ARG A 133 -14.15 17.08 1.31
C ARG A 133 -14.33 17.04 2.82
N ASN A 134 -13.82 18.02 3.56
CA ASN A 134 -13.86 18.05 5.01
C ASN A 134 -13.31 16.75 5.65
N TRP A 135 -12.24 16.21 5.09
CA TRP A 135 -11.58 15.02 5.65
C TRP A 135 -10.80 15.35 6.92
N GLY A 136 -10.61 14.34 7.76
CA GLY A 136 -9.77 14.43 8.96
C GLY A 136 -8.30 14.73 8.65
N GLN A 137 -7.49 14.85 9.70
CA GLN A 137 -6.06 15.15 9.57
C GLN A 137 -5.32 14.03 8.82
N LEU A 138 -4.25 14.40 8.10
CA LEU A 138 -3.29 13.42 7.58
C LEU A 138 -2.68 12.67 8.75
N THR A 139 -2.85 11.35 8.78
CA THR A 139 -2.36 10.51 9.88
C THR A 139 -0.94 10.02 9.66
N SER A 140 -0.57 9.71 8.41
CA SER A 140 0.74 9.12 8.07
C SER A 140 1.04 9.18 6.57
N ASN A 141 2.32 9.05 6.23
CA ASN A 141 2.79 8.73 4.89
C ASN A 141 3.57 7.41 4.95
N LEU A 142 3.03 6.35 4.35
CA LEU A 142 3.65 5.02 4.34
C LEU A 142 4.55 4.85 3.11
N LEU A 143 5.85 4.64 3.33
CA LEU A 143 6.80 4.26 2.29
C LEU A 143 6.74 2.75 2.06
N LEU A 144 6.48 2.34 0.81
CA LEU A 144 6.38 0.94 0.39
C LEU A 144 7.42 0.62 -0.67
N ILE A 145 8.42 -0.21 -0.34
CA ILE A 145 9.43 -0.70 -1.30
C ILE A 145 9.34 -2.22 -1.36
N GLY A 146 8.81 -2.74 -2.46
CA GLY A 146 8.60 -4.17 -2.67
C GLY A 146 9.45 -4.71 -3.82
N MET A 147 9.76 -6.00 -3.74
CA MET A 147 10.33 -6.76 -4.85
C MET A 147 9.30 -6.95 -5.98
N GLU A 148 9.78 -7.24 -7.19
CA GLU A 148 8.91 -7.63 -8.29
C GLU A 148 8.06 -8.85 -7.91
N GLY A 149 6.78 -8.83 -8.27
CA GLY A 149 5.84 -9.90 -7.98
C GLY A 149 5.24 -9.88 -6.57
N ASN A 150 5.62 -8.95 -5.68
CA ASN A 150 4.96 -8.79 -4.38
C ASN A 150 3.46 -8.51 -4.55
N VAL A 151 2.64 -9.18 -3.73
CA VAL A 151 1.19 -8.98 -3.64
C VAL A 151 0.84 -8.61 -2.21
N THR A 152 0.15 -7.48 -2.03
CA THR A 152 -0.64 -7.21 -0.84
C THR A 152 -2.05 -7.76 -1.10
N PRO A 153 -2.52 -8.78 -0.36
CA PRO A 153 -3.85 -9.35 -0.56
C PRO A 153 -4.99 -8.34 -0.40
N ALA A 154 -6.16 -8.66 -0.96
CA ALA A 154 -7.33 -7.79 -0.91
C ALA A 154 -7.72 -7.44 0.54
N HIS A 155 -7.87 -6.15 0.80
CA HIS A 155 -8.26 -5.58 2.07
C HIS A 155 -8.86 -4.21 1.85
N TYR A 156 -9.54 -3.67 2.86
CA TYR A 156 -9.98 -2.29 2.89
C TYR A 156 -9.33 -1.52 4.03
N ASP A 157 -9.23 -0.20 3.85
CA ASP A 157 -8.75 0.73 4.86
C ASP A 157 -9.87 1.67 5.34
N GLU A 158 -9.77 2.08 6.60
CA GLU A 158 -10.73 2.98 7.26
C GLU A 158 -10.30 4.45 7.15
N GLN A 159 -9.49 4.77 6.13
CA GLN A 159 -9.04 6.12 5.82
C GLN A 159 -9.06 6.35 4.31
N GLN A 160 -9.29 7.59 3.90
CA GLN A 160 -9.12 8.01 2.51
C GLN A 160 -7.63 7.93 2.15
N ASN A 161 -7.31 7.42 0.96
CA ASN A 161 -5.92 7.21 0.56
C ASN A 161 -5.63 7.75 -0.85
N PHE A 162 -4.62 8.62 -0.94
CA PHE A 162 -4.01 8.98 -2.21
C PHE A 162 -2.69 8.23 -2.37
N PHE A 163 -2.74 7.15 -3.15
CA PHE A 163 -1.62 6.27 -3.42
C PHE A 163 -0.74 6.83 -4.53
N ALA A 164 0.41 7.38 -4.16
CA ALA A 164 1.36 8.01 -5.08
C ALA A 164 2.48 7.05 -5.51
N GLN A 165 2.53 6.68 -6.79
CA GLN A 165 3.51 5.73 -7.30
C GLN A 165 4.81 6.45 -7.71
N ILE A 166 5.94 5.99 -7.15
CA ILE A 166 7.26 6.64 -7.33
C ILE A 166 8.14 5.92 -8.34
N LYS A 167 8.33 4.60 -8.17
CA LYS A 167 9.23 3.79 -9.00
C LYS A 167 8.61 2.43 -9.33
N GLY A 168 8.80 1.96 -10.56
CA GLY A 168 8.20 0.73 -11.06
C GLY A 168 6.70 0.87 -11.33
N HIS A 169 6.03 -0.25 -11.57
CA HIS A 169 4.59 -0.28 -11.83
C HIS A 169 3.88 -1.18 -10.83
N LYS A 170 2.67 -0.80 -10.40
CA LYS A 170 1.80 -1.63 -9.57
C LYS A 170 0.46 -1.81 -10.23
N ARG A 171 0.01 -3.06 -10.33
CA ARG A 171 -1.37 -3.41 -10.68
C ARG A 171 -2.22 -3.28 -9.42
N CYS A 172 -3.23 -2.44 -9.48
CA CYS A 172 -4.20 -2.20 -8.41
C CYS A 172 -5.56 -2.72 -8.86
N ILE A 173 -6.17 -3.59 -8.05
CA ILE A 173 -7.51 -4.12 -8.28
C ILE A 173 -8.35 -3.72 -7.08
N LEU A 174 -9.40 -2.94 -7.31
CA LEU A 174 -10.27 -2.35 -6.29
C LEU A 174 -11.68 -2.94 -6.43
N PHE A 175 -12.38 -3.07 -5.32
CA PHE A 175 -13.72 -3.63 -5.29
C PHE A 175 -14.66 -2.65 -4.58
N HIS A 176 -15.85 -2.44 -5.12
CA HIS A 176 -16.81 -1.54 -4.47
C HIS A 176 -17.20 -2.09 -3.09
N PRO A 177 -17.38 -1.26 -2.04
CA PRO A 177 -17.73 -1.71 -0.69
C PRO A 177 -19.00 -2.60 -0.62
N GLU A 178 -19.93 -2.42 -1.56
CA GLU A 178 -21.13 -3.28 -1.69
C GLU A 178 -20.81 -4.76 -2.00
N GLN A 179 -19.58 -5.07 -2.42
CA GLN A 179 -19.11 -6.43 -2.68
C GLN A 179 -18.55 -7.13 -1.44
N PHE A 180 -18.75 -6.57 -0.23
CA PHE A 180 -18.34 -7.17 1.04
C PHE A 180 -18.71 -8.66 1.16
N GLU A 181 -19.94 -9.02 0.77
CA GLU A 181 -20.44 -10.41 0.81
C GLU A 181 -19.74 -11.36 -0.18
N CYS A 182 -19.05 -10.81 -1.19
CA CYS A 182 -18.27 -11.58 -2.16
C CYS A 182 -16.82 -11.78 -1.69
N LEU A 183 -16.29 -10.87 -0.84
CA LEU A 183 -14.88 -10.83 -0.44
C LEU A 183 -14.60 -11.49 0.91
N TYR A 184 -15.62 -11.79 1.72
CA TYR A 184 -15.49 -12.58 2.95
C TYR A 184 -14.33 -12.12 3.87
N PRO A 185 -14.37 -10.88 4.39
CA PRO A 185 -13.30 -10.43 5.27
C PRO A 185 -13.21 -11.28 6.54
N TYR A 186 -12.02 -11.33 7.14
CA TYR A 186 -11.85 -11.98 8.45
C TYR A 186 -12.71 -11.30 9.53
N PRO A 187 -13.11 -12.02 10.60
CA PRO A 187 -13.82 -11.41 11.72
C PRO A 187 -13.04 -10.25 12.35
N VAL A 188 -13.74 -9.23 12.85
CA VAL A 188 -13.13 -7.99 13.41
C VAL A 188 -12.08 -8.25 14.50
N HIS A 189 -12.25 -9.31 15.29
CA HIS A 189 -11.31 -9.65 16.35
C HIS A 189 -10.11 -10.50 15.89
N HIS A 190 -10.12 -11.01 14.66
CA HIS A 190 -9.06 -11.83 14.09
C HIS A 190 -7.81 -10.98 13.76
N PRO A 191 -6.59 -11.52 13.84
CA PRO A 191 -5.36 -10.79 13.47
C PRO A 191 -5.38 -10.22 12.05
N CYS A 192 -6.00 -10.92 11.12
CA CYS A 192 -6.16 -10.47 9.73
C CYS A 192 -7.45 -9.67 9.45
N ASP A 193 -8.05 -9.03 10.47
CA ASP A 193 -9.18 -8.12 10.30
C ASP A 193 -9.02 -7.19 9.08
N ARG A 194 -10.14 -6.93 8.38
CA ARG A 194 -10.27 -6.15 7.14
C ARG A 194 -9.65 -6.75 5.88
N GLN A 195 -8.94 -7.88 5.97
CA GLN A 195 -8.47 -8.63 4.80
C GLN A 195 -9.47 -9.68 4.35
N SER A 196 -9.54 -9.95 3.06
CA SER A 196 -10.29 -11.06 2.49
C SER A 196 -9.71 -12.41 2.96
N GLN A 197 -10.59 -13.35 3.29
CA GLN A 197 -10.21 -14.75 3.55
C GLN A 197 -9.96 -15.54 2.27
N VAL A 198 -10.33 -14.99 1.11
CA VAL A 198 -10.24 -15.70 -0.17
C VAL A 198 -8.80 -15.67 -0.67
N ASP A 199 -8.25 -16.84 -0.98
CA ASP A 199 -7.03 -16.92 -1.77
C ASP A 199 -7.36 -16.68 -3.25
N PHE A 200 -6.93 -15.54 -3.80
CA PHE A 200 -7.26 -15.14 -5.17
C PHE A 200 -6.58 -16.03 -6.23
N ASP A 201 -5.48 -16.71 -5.90
CA ASP A 201 -4.82 -17.63 -6.83
C ASP A 201 -5.52 -18.99 -6.89
N ASN A 202 -6.21 -19.36 -5.80
CA ASN A 202 -6.93 -20.63 -5.70
C ASN A 202 -8.20 -20.49 -4.82
N PRO A 203 -9.27 -19.84 -5.32
CA PRO A 203 -10.44 -19.56 -4.50
C PRO A 203 -11.20 -20.83 -4.10
N ASP A 204 -11.41 -21.03 -2.80
CA ASP A 204 -12.30 -22.09 -2.30
C ASP A 204 -13.76 -21.66 -2.44
N TYR A 205 -14.37 -21.97 -3.57
CA TYR A 205 -15.77 -21.64 -3.85
C TYR A 205 -16.78 -22.46 -3.04
N THR A 206 -16.36 -23.52 -2.33
CA THR A 206 -17.24 -24.22 -1.39
C THR A 206 -17.39 -23.38 -0.12
N ARG A 207 -16.31 -22.76 0.35
CA ARG A 207 -16.33 -21.82 1.50
C ARG A 207 -16.81 -20.42 1.11
N PHE A 208 -16.48 -19.97 -0.08
CA PHE A 208 -16.68 -18.59 -0.54
C PHE A 208 -17.46 -18.53 -1.88
N PRO A 209 -18.70 -19.05 -1.94
CA PRO A 209 -19.43 -19.20 -3.20
C PRO A 209 -19.71 -17.88 -3.92
N ASN A 210 -19.94 -16.79 -3.20
CA ASN A 210 -20.25 -15.47 -3.79
C ASN A 210 -19.03 -14.81 -4.44
N PHE A 211 -17.80 -15.29 -4.17
CA PHE A 211 -16.60 -14.76 -4.82
C PHE A 211 -16.64 -14.93 -6.35
N ARG A 212 -17.48 -15.84 -6.87
CA ARG A 212 -17.75 -15.97 -8.31
C ARG A 212 -18.38 -14.73 -8.94
N ASN A 213 -19.03 -13.90 -8.14
CA ASN A 213 -19.78 -12.73 -8.57
C ASN A 213 -18.99 -11.42 -8.40
N VAL A 214 -17.75 -11.49 -7.92
CA VAL A 214 -16.91 -10.31 -7.68
C VAL A 214 -16.53 -9.64 -9.00
N VAL A 215 -16.59 -8.31 -9.04
CA VAL A 215 -16.18 -7.49 -10.20
C VAL A 215 -15.18 -6.44 -9.72
N GLY A 216 -13.95 -6.55 -10.21
CA GLY A 216 -12.87 -5.62 -9.87
C GLY A 216 -12.76 -4.46 -10.85
N TYR A 217 -12.40 -3.30 -10.33
CA TYR A 217 -11.91 -2.15 -11.08
C TYR A 217 -10.39 -2.20 -11.09
N GLU A 218 -9.78 -2.16 -12.26
CA GLU A 218 -8.33 -2.35 -12.39
C GLU A 218 -7.65 -1.13 -13.00
N ALA A 219 -6.48 -0.81 -12.46
CA ALA A 219 -5.53 0.10 -13.09
C ALA A 219 -4.08 -0.36 -12.84
N VAL A 220 -3.17 0.01 -13.75
CA VAL A 220 -1.73 -0.07 -13.51
C VAL A 220 -1.23 1.35 -13.33
N VAL A 221 -0.63 1.64 -12.16
CA VAL A 221 -0.01 2.94 -11.86
C VAL A 221 1.49 2.87 -12.09
N GLY A 222 2.04 3.91 -12.72
CA GLY A 222 3.47 4.09 -12.95
C GLY A 222 4.02 5.34 -12.24
N PRO A 223 5.32 5.66 -12.44
CA PRO A 223 5.96 6.81 -11.81
C PRO A 223 5.21 8.13 -12.08
N GLY A 224 4.77 8.81 -11.02
CA GLY A 224 4.04 10.08 -11.07
C GLY A 224 2.53 9.96 -11.03
N ASP A 225 1.97 8.78 -11.27
CA ASP A 225 0.54 8.52 -11.12
C ASP A 225 0.12 8.55 -9.64
N VAL A 226 -1.07 9.08 -9.39
CA VAL A 226 -1.72 9.05 -8.08
C VAL A 226 -3.07 8.38 -8.21
N LEU A 227 -3.24 7.22 -7.57
CA LEU A 227 -4.53 6.54 -7.45
C LEU A 227 -5.24 7.03 -6.19
N TYR A 228 -6.44 7.59 -6.35
CA TYR A 228 -7.35 7.76 -5.23
C TYR A 228 -7.99 6.39 -4.91
N ILE A 229 -7.74 5.90 -3.70
CA ILE A 229 -8.37 4.72 -3.10
C ILE A 229 -9.34 5.25 -2.04
N PRO A 230 -10.66 5.27 -2.33
CA PRO A 230 -11.63 5.78 -1.38
C PRO A 230 -11.71 4.86 -0.15
N MET A 231 -12.05 5.43 0.99
CA MET A 231 -12.24 4.67 2.23
C MET A 231 -13.21 3.50 2.00
N TYR A 232 -12.91 2.33 2.58
CA TYR A 232 -13.66 1.07 2.48
C TYR A 232 -13.63 0.31 1.13
N TRP A 233 -13.00 0.83 0.07
CA TRP A 233 -12.78 0.08 -1.18
C TRP A 233 -11.71 -1.02 -1.06
#